data_AF-A0A7C2TKJ0-F1
#
_entry.id   AF-A0A7C2TKJ0-F1
#
_cell.length_a   1.000
_cell.length_b   1.000
_cell.length_c   1.000
_cell.angle_alpha   90.00
_cell.angle_beta   90.00
_cell.angle_gamma   90.00
#
_symmetry.space_group_name_H-M   'P 1'
#
loop_
_entity.id
_entity.type
_entity.pdbx_description
1 polymer ?
#
loop_
_entity_poly.entity_id
_entity_poly.type
_entity_poly.pdbx_seq_one_letter_code
_entity_poly.pdbx_strand_id
1 'polypeptide(L)' 'MHDSEPDTFVLKSKPELFCEILSKIGVDAHSKEIGTDEVELGEYYSRCFSQTPRMVTNKGCLEVKNSNIDVIQIIQKG' A
#
# COMPACT_ATOMS: atom_id res chain seq x y z
N MET A 1 -20.38 -11.74 -33.92
CA MET A 1 -20.34 -12.35 -32.58
C MET A 1 -18.95 -12.10 -32.06
N HIS A 2 -18.76 -11.11 -31.20
CA HIS A 2 -17.47 -10.79 -30.59
C HIS A 2 -17.64 -11.15 -29.12
N ASP A 3 -17.36 -12.41 -28.79
CA ASP A 3 -17.28 -12.85 -27.40
C ASP A 3 -15.99 -12.28 -26.83
N SER A 4 -16.05 -11.05 -26.33
CA SER A 4 -15.04 -10.52 -25.42
C SER A 4 -15.18 -11.32 -24.13
N GLU A 5 -14.27 -12.26 -23.90
CA GLU A 5 -14.15 -12.97 -22.63
C GLU A 5 -14.15 -11.95 -21.48
N PRO A 6 -14.84 -12.22 -20.35
CA PRO A 6 -14.80 -11.31 -19.23
C PRO A 6 -13.37 -11.25 -18.69
N ASP A 7 -12.82 -10.03 -18.59
CA ASP A 7 -11.53 -9.80 -17.93
C ASP A 7 -11.52 -10.52 -16.59
N THR A 8 -10.58 -11.45 -16.42
CA THR A 8 -10.46 -12.19 -15.17
C THR A 8 -9.94 -11.22 -14.10
N PHE A 9 -10.85 -10.71 -13.27
CA PHE A 9 -10.47 -9.87 -12.13
C PHE A 9 -9.79 -10.73 -11.07
N VAL A 10 -8.46 -10.64 -10.99
CA VAL A 10 -7.73 -11.21 -9.86
C VAL A 10 -7.97 -10.31 -8.66
N LEU A 11 -8.56 -10.87 -7.60
CA LEU A 11 -8.69 -10.18 -6.31
C LEU A 11 -7.28 -9.94 -5.76
N LYS A 12 -6.86 -8.68 -5.73
CA LYS A 12 -5.57 -8.26 -5.19
C LYS A 12 -5.75 -7.46 -3.93
N SER A 13 -4.86 -7.68 -2.97
CA SER A 13 -4.79 -6.81 -1.79
C SER A 13 -4.32 -5.41 -2.21
N LYS A 14 -4.62 -4.38 -1.40
CA LYS A 14 -4.12 -3.02 -1.68
C LYS A 14 -2.58 -2.99 -1.79
N PRO A 15 -1.82 -3.66 -0.91
CA PRO A 15 -0.37 -3.78 -1.05
C PRO A 15 0.06 -4.35 -2.40
N GLU A 16 -0.52 -5.47 -2.84
CA GLU A 16 -0.21 -6.08 -4.14
C GLU A 16 -0.48 -5.14 -5.32
N LEU A 17 -1.61 -4.43 -5.28
CA LEU A 17 -1.94 -3.44 -6.31
C LEU A 17 -0.85 -2.35 -6.40
N PHE A 18 -0.38 -1.84 -5.26
CA PHE A 18 0.67 -0.84 -5.24
C PHE A 18 2.03 -1.41 -5.66
N CYS A 19 2.37 -2.66 -5.31
CA CYS A 19 3.56 -3.34 -5.85
C CYS A 19 3.56 -3.35 -7.38
N GLU A 20 2.42 -3.64 -8.01
CA GLU A 20 2.31 -3.65 -9.47
C GLU A 20 2.46 -2.25 -10.08
N ILE A 21 1.89 -1.24 -9.45
CA ILE A 21 2.03 0.16 -9.88
C ILE A 21 3.49 0.60 -9.75
N LEU A 22 4.16 0.24 -8.65
CA LEU A 22 5.57 0.53 -8.41
C LEU A 22 6.49 -0.20 -9.40
N SER A 23 6.20 -1.46 -9.69
CA SER A 23 6.95 -2.24 -10.69
C SER A 23 6.87 -1.60 -12.08
N LYS A 24 5.72 -1.03 -12.47
CA LYS A 24 5.56 -0.32 -13.75
C LYS A 24 6.44 0.93 -13.89
N ILE A 25 6.86 1.54 -12.77
CA ILE A 25 7.78 2.69 -12.76
C ILE A 25 9.22 2.28 -12.46
N GLY A 26 9.51 0.98 -12.41
CA GLY A 26 10.85 0.43 -12.15
C GLY A 26 11.24 0.40 -10.67
N VAL A 27 10.27 0.45 -9.76
CA VAL A 27 10.51 0.33 -8.31
C VAL A 27 10.14 -1.08 -7.84
N ASP A 28 11.15 -1.81 -7.37
CA ASP A 28 10.95 -3.14 -6.79
C ASP A 28 10.39 -3.01 -5.37
N ALA A 29 9.17 -3.48 -5.17
CA ALA A 29 8.51 -3.48 -3.87
C ALA A 29 7.85 -4.83 -3.57
N HIS A 30 7.88 -5.24 -2.30
CA HIS A 30 7.23 -6.46 -1.81
C HIS A 30 6.17 -6.12 -0.77
N SER A 31 4.98 -6.69 -0.92
CA SER A 31 3.90 -6.56 0.05
C SER A 31 4.20 -7.36 1.31
N LYS A 32 4.11 -6.70 2.47
CA LYS A 32 4.11 -7.36 3.77
C LYS A 32 2.68 -7.67 4.22
N GLU A 33 2.55 -8.70 5.04
CA GLU A 33 1.27 -9.04 5.67
C GLU A 33 0.86 -7.94 6.66
N ILE A 34 -0.43 -7.60 6.68
CA ILE A 34 -0.96 -6.54 7.54
C ILE A 34 -0.76 -6.91 9.01
N GLY A 35 -0.25 -5.98 9.79
CA GLY A 35 -0.01 -6.12 11.22
C GLY A 35 1.32 -6.76 11.57
N THR A 36 2.21 -6.98 10.59
CA THR A 36 3.51 -7.62 10.82
C THR A 36 4.67 -6.63 10.95
N ASP A 37 4.53 -5.41 10.43
CA ASP A 37 5.59 -4.40 10.47
C ASP A 37 5.43 -3.45 11.67
N GLU A 38 6.54 -3.08 12.31
CA GLU A 38 6.54 -2.19 13.48
C GLU A 38 6.02 -0.79 13.15
N VAL A 39 6.17 -0.34 11.90
CA VAL A 39 5.63 0.95 11.44
C VAL A 39 4.11 1.02 11.60
N GLU A 40 3.44 -0.13 11.61
CA GLU A 40 1.98 -0.24 11.74
C GLU A 40 1.47 0.06 13.14
N LEU A 41 2.33 -0.07 14.14
CA LEU A 41 2.03 0.17 15.55
C LEU A 41 2.30 1.61 15.99
N GLY A 42 2.93 2.41 15.12
CA GLY A 42 3.30 3.79 15.40
C GLY A 42 2.13 4.77 15.35
N GLU A 43 2.31 5.94 15.98
CA GLU A 43 1.38 7.06 15.85
C GLU A 43 1.58 7.81 14.52
N TYR A 44 0.47 8.15 13.85
CA TYR A 44 0.50 8.81 12.55
C TYR A 44 0.64 10.33 12.71
N TYR A 45 1.88 10.82 12.64
CA TYR A 45 2.15 12.25 12.61
C TYR A 45 2.44 12.73 11.17
N SER A 46 1.62 13.63 10.64
CA SER A 46 1.95 14.37 9.42
C SER A 46 1.62 15.83 9.57
N ARG A 47 2.48 16.69 9.01
CA ARG A 47 2.21 18.13 8.85
C ARG A 47 1.02 18.40 7.92
N CYS A 48 0.69 17.44 7.03
CA CYS A 48 -0.44 17.52 6.11
C CYS A 48 -1.73 16.94 6.70
N PHE A 49 -1.65 16.23 7.83
CA PHE A 49 -2.83 15.82 8.59
C PHE A 49 -3.17 16.92 9.59
N SER A 50 -4.45 17.30 9.64
CA SER A 50 -4.97 18.26 10.63
C SER A 50 -4.59 17.79 12.03
N GLN A 51 -4.26 18.72 12.94
CA GLN A 51 -4.02 18.45 14.37
C GLN A 51 -5.22 17.77 15.08
N THR A 52 -6.35 17.63 14.38
CA THR A 52 -7.50 16.87 14.84
C THR A 52 -7.22 15.36 14.75
N PRO A 53 -7.38 14.61 15.85
CA PRO A 53 -7.31 13.16 15.80
C PRO A 53 -8.37 12.63 14.84
N ARG A 54 -7.97 11.76 13.92
CA ARG A 54 -8.84 11.10 12.94
C ARG A 54 -8.58 9.62 12.98
N MET A 55 -9.62 8.82 12.76
CA MET A 55 -9.42 7.39 12.55
C MET A 55 -8.68 7.18 11.25
N VAL A 56 -7.54 6.49 11.36
CA VAL A 56 -6.72 6.05 10.23
C VAL A 56 -6.81 4.54 10.17
N THR A 57 -7.27 4.00 9.04
CA THR A 57 -7.29 2.55 8.83
C THR A 57 -6.02 2.15 8.09
N ASN A 58 -5.23 1.30 8.73
CA ASN A 58 -4.08 0.69 8.09
C ASN A 58 -4.54 -0.32 7.01
N LYS A 59 -3.89 -0.27 5.84
CA LYS A 59 -4.16 -1.14 4.69
C LYS A 59 -2.94 -1.98 4.28
N GLY A 60 -1.89 -2.00 5.08
CA GLY A 60 -0.68 -2.82 4.91
C GLY A 60 0.56 -2.01 4.54
N CYS A 61 1.68 -2.73 4.43
CA CYS A 61 3.01 -2.16 4.19
C CYS A 61 3.66 -2.76 2.95
N LEU A 62 4.55 -2.00 2.35
CA LEU A 62 5.42 -2.39 1.24
C LEU A 62 6.86 -2.20 1.66
N GLU A 63 7.68 -3.22 1.47
CA GLU A 63 9.12 -3.12 1.54
C GLU A 63 9.65 -2.70 0.18
N VAL A 64 10.44 -1.63 0.11
CA VAL A 64 11.02 -1.17 -1.15
C VAL A 64 12.49 -1.56 -1.18
N LYS A 65 12.93 -2.15 -2.30
CA LYS A 65 14.32 -2.52 -2.52
C LYS A 65 15.01 -1.51 -3.42
N ASN A 66 16.34 -1.41 -3.27
CA ASN A 66 17.19 -0.53 -4.08
C ASN A 66 16.78 0.96 -4.03
N SER A 67 16.25 1.41 -2.89
CA SER A 67 15.83 2.78 -2.65
C SER A 67 16.34 3.25 -1.28
N ASN A 68 16.37 4.57 -1.08
CA ASN A 68 16.60 5.19 0.23
C ASN A 68 15.36 5.13 1.13
N ILE A 69 14.26 4.58 0.62
CA ILE A 69 13.01 4.37 1.35
C ILE A 69 12.96 2.88 1.69
N ASP A 70 12.89 2.56 2.98
CA ASP A 70 12.85 1.17 3.44
C ASP A 70 11.43 0.59 3.36
N VAL A 71 10.45 1.32 3.90
CA VAL A 71 9.06 0.86 4.04
C VAL A 71 8.08 1.96 3.64
N ILE A 72 7.06 1.59 2.88
CA ILE A 72 5.91 2.42 2.56
C ILE A 72 4.67 1.83 3.22
N GLN A 73 4.06 2.58 4.13
CA GLN A 73 2.80 2.19 4.74
C GLN A 73 1.61 2.79 3.98
N ILE A 74 0.60 1.96 3.72
CA ILE A 74 -0.63 2.36 3.04
C ILE A 74 -1.69 2.61 4.11
N ILE A 75 -2.10 3.87 4.25
CA ILE A 75 -3.16 4.27 5.19
C ILE A 75 -4.36 4.84 4.46
N GLN A 76 -5.55 4.57 4.99
CA GLN A 76 -6.80 5.18 4.54
C GLN A 76 -7.33 6.12 5.60
N LYS A 77 -7.55 7.37 5.21
CA LYS A 77 -8.20 8.38 6.05
C LYS A 77 -9.71 8.09 6.11
N GLY A 78 -10.26 8.08 7.33
CA GLY A 78 -11.70 8.09 7.60
C GLY A 78 -12.32 9.49 7.49
#